data_AF-A0A060ZAY8-F1
#
_entry.id   AF-A0A060ZAY8-F1
#
_cell.length_a   1.000
_cell.length_b   1.000
_cell.length_c   1.000
_cell.angle_alpha   90.00
_cell.angle_beta   90.00
_cell.angle_gamma   90.00
#
_symmetry.space_group_name_H-M   'P 1'
#
loop_
_entity.id
_entity.type
_entity.pdbx_description
1 polymer ?
#
loop_
_entity_poly.entity_id
_entity_poly.type
_entity_poly.pdbx_seq_one_letter_code
_entity_poly.pdbx_strand_id
1 'polypeptide(L)'
;FPSPSIALRTSCQSSSQLTAPVHSPSVYSPSIYLIPILYLLILFLLHHSISTCTSIFWIISTIPVFVSFSPLVFLSLLRGAELTGMRKVVKPQYGGGTHRFSCAEDNIYENIESELCFFTSQERQSIIKYWLDNLRAKQGEVLHNFHFLEGQPIIPELMARGVIYQLFPLHEQRILSQLMTSWVQAVCERQPLDDICDYFGVKIGMYFAWLGFYTNSMLYPAVIGFLLWILAEADQPEEDWPPS
;
A
#
# COMPACT_ATOMS: atom_id res chain seq x y z
N PHE A 1 7.08 14.95 -8.01
CA PHE A 1 5.95 15.00 -7.07
C PHE A 1 5.41 13.58 -6.94
N PRO A 2 5.40 12.96 -5.76
CA PRO A 2 4.93 11.58 -5.65
C PRO A 2 3.41 11.63 -5.74
N SER A 3 2.89 11.16 -6.85
CA SER A 3 1.46 11.11 -7.11
C SER A 3 0.82 9.91 -6.43
N PRO A 4 -0.43 10.02 -5.95
CA PRO A 4 -1.21 8.84 -5.60
C PRO A 4 -1.43 8.04 -6.87
N SER A 5 -0.88 6.85 -6.92
CA SER A 5 -0.97 6.01 -8.10
C SER A 5 -1.42 4.63 -7.67
N ILE A 6 -2.48 4.12 -8.30
CA ILE A 6 -2.76 2.69 -8.26
C ILE A 6 -2.10 2.13 -9.51
N ALA A 7 -1.29 1.10 -9.33
CA ALA A 7 -0.70 0.39 -10.44
C ALA A 7 -1.52 -0.85 -10.75
N LEU A 8 -1.89 -0.99 -12.02
CA LEU A 8 -2.47 -2.19 -12.60
C LEU A 8 -1.36 -3.05 -13.17
N ARG A 9 -1.36 -4.36 -12.91
CA ARG A 9 -0.55 -5.32 -13.66
C ARG A 9 -1.41 -5.96 -14.75
N THR A 10 -1.04 -5.82 -16.01
CA THR A 10 -1.74 -6.47 -17.14
C THR A 10 -0.85 -7.47 -17.89
N SER A 11 -1.48 -8.43 -18.57
CA SER A 11 -0.81 -9.33 -19.52
C SER A 11 -0.52 -8.58 -20.83
N CYS A 12 0.66 -8.82 -21.40
CA CYS A 12 1.01 -8.35 -22.74
C CYS A 12 0.60 -9.42 -23.77
N GLN A 13 -0.67 -9.46 -24.14
CA GLN A 13 -1.12 -10.25 -25.30
C GLN A 13 -1.27 -9.33 -26.52
N SER A 14 -0.27 -9.42 -27.40
CA SER A 14 -0.11 -8.85 -28.76
C SER A 14 -0.84 -7.54 -29.12
N SER A 15 -0.09 -6.44 -29.08
CA SER A 15 0.00 -5.30 -30.01
C SER A 15 -1.13 -5.02 -31.02
N SER A 16 -1.77 -3.85 -30.88
CA SER A 16 -1.56 -2.73 -31.84
C SER A 16 -2.16 -1.40 -31.33
N GLN A 17 -1.29 -0.40 -31.24
CA GLN A 17 -1.56 1.06 -31.31
C GLN A 17 -2.43 1.69 -30.21
N LEU A 18 -1.78 2.27 -29.19
CA LEU A 18 -2.26 3.52 -28.59
C LEU A 18 -1.10 4.51 -28.49
N THR A 19 -1.01 5.40 -29.48
CA THR A 19 -0.14 6.57 -29.47
C THR A 19 -0.58 7.55 -28.38
N ALA A 20 0.35 7.93 -27.50
CA ALA A 20 0.32 9.20 -26.79
C ALA A 20 1.76 9.73 -26.66
N PRO A 21 2.00 11.04 -26.85
CA PRO A 21 3.33 11.60 -27.05
C PRO A 21 4.14 11.80 -25.77
N VAL A 22 5.45 11.71 -26.00
CA VAL A 22 6.66 11.96 -25.22
C VAL A 22 6.59 13.16 -24.24
N HIS A 23 7.03 12.98 -22.99
CA HIS A 23 8.27 13.60 -22.46
C HIS A 23 8.75 13.02 -21.10
N SER A 24 9.96 12.41 -21.18
CA SER A 24 11.00 12.08 -20.17
C SER A 24 10.67 11.38 -18.84
N PRO A 25 11.19 10.14 -18.61
CA PRO A 25 11.50 9.65 -17.28
C PRO A 25 12.95 9.98 -16.90
N SER A 26 13.15 10.50 -15.69
CA SER A 26 14.47 10.54 -15.05
C SER A 26 14.85 9.16 -14.52
N VAL A 27 16.13 8.85 -14.71
CA VAL A 27 16.79 7.56 -14.49
C VAL A 27 16.84 7.20 -13.00
N TYR A 28 16.45 5.97 -12.64
CA TYR A 28 16.87 5.29 -11.42
C TYR A 28 17.60 3.98 -11.76
N SER A 29 18.71 3.80 -11.03
CA SER A 29 19.86 2.87 -11.17
C SER A 29 19.61 1.42 -11.64
N PRO A 30 20.49 0.84 -12.49
CA PRO A 30 20.46 -0.56 -12.89
C PRO A 30 21.38 -1.41 -11.99
N SER A 31 20.83 -2.25 -11.10
CA SER A 31 21.64 -3.33 -10.49
C SER A 31 20.87 -4.60 -10.10
N ILE A 32 19.56 -4.70 -10.37
CA ILE A 32 18.79 -5.91 -10.05
C ILE A 32 18.48 -6.77 -11.30
N TYR A 33 18.69 -6.22 -12.50
CA TYR A 33 18.39 -6.93 -13.75
C TYR A 33 19.55 -7.81 -14.27
N LEU A 34 20.77 -7.66 -13.77
CA LEU A 34 21.94 -8.41 -14.28
C LEU A 34 21.95 -9.88 -13.85
N ILE A 35 21.42 -10.20 -12.67
CA ILE A 35 21.38 -11.56 -12.13
C ILE A 35 20.44 -12.49 -12.93
N PRO A 36 19.18 -12.09 -13.24
CA PRO A 36 18.30 -12.93 -14.06
C PRO A 36 18.80 -13.04 -15.51
N ILE A 37 19.42 -11.98 -16.06
CA ILE A 37 19.96 -12.00 -17.44
C ILE A 37 21.15 -12.98 -17.56
N LEU A 38 22.04 -13.01 -16.56
CA LEU A 38 23.19 -13.93 -16.56
C LEU A 38 22.76 -15.39 -16.35
N TYR A 39 21.76 -15.64 -15.49
CA TYR A 39 21.20 -16.98 -15.28
C TYR A 39 20.47 -17.50 -16.54
N LEU A 40 19.75 -16.62 -17.25
CA LEU A 40 19.13 -16.91 -18.53
C LEU A 40 20.14 -17.17 -19.65
N LEU A 41 21.25 -16.43 -19.69
CA LEU A 41 22.33 -16.62 -20.67
C LEU A 41 23.01 -17.99 -20.50
N ILE A 42 23.21 -18.44 -19.26
CA ILE A 42 23.82 -19.74 -18.94
C ILE A 42 22.88 -20.90 -19.28
N LEU A 43 21.58 -20.77 -19.00
CA LEU A 43 20.57 -21.76 -19.41
C LEU A 43 20.39 -21.80 -20.94
N PHE A 44 20.55 -20.67 -21.62
CA PHE A 44 20.44 -20.54 -23.08
C PHE A 44 21.60 -21.23 -23.83
N LEU A 45 22.81 -21.25 -23.26
CA LEU A 45 23.97 -21.92 -23.84
C LEU A 45 23.96 -23.45 -23.66
N LEU A 46 23.16 -23.99 -22.73
CA LEU A 46 23.13 -25.41 -22.37
C LEU A 46 22.03 -26.24 -23.05
N HIS A 47 21.03 -25.63 -23.71
CA HIS A 47 19.88 -26.38 -24.25
C HIS A 47 19.41 -25.86 -25.62
N HIS A 48 20.12 -26.27 -26.66
CA HIS A 48 20.35 -25.56 -27.93
C HIS A 48 19.23 -25.60 -29.00
N SER A 49 17.93 -25.52 -28.68
CA SER A 49 16.92 -25.02 -29.67
C SER A 49 15.48 -24.91 -29.17
N ILE A 50 14.96 -25.90 -28.42
CA ILE A 50 13.50 -26.02 -28.22
C ILE A 50 13.02 -25.35 -26.93
N SER A 51 13.81 -25.41 -25.85
CA SER A 51 13.43 -24.82 -24.56
C SER A 51 13.57 -23.29 -24.54
N THR A 52 14.49 -22.73 -25.33
CA THR A 52 14.75 -21.29 -25.33
C THR A 52 13.62 -20.52 -26.01
N CYS A 53 13.01 -21.05 -27.07
CA CYS A 53 11.83 -20.44 -27.70
C CYS A 53 10.60 -20.47 -26.78
N THR A 54 10.36 -21.56 -26.06
CA THR A 54 9.26 -21.64 -25.08
C THR A 54 9.51 -20.75 -23.87
N SER A 55 10.74 -20.67 -23.38
CA SER A 55 11.10 -19.82 -22.24
C SER A 55 11.11 -18.34 -22.61
N ILE A 56 11.63 -17.95 -23.78
CA ILE A 56 11.60 -16.56 -24.26
C ILE A 56 10.16 -16.13 -24.57
N PHE A 57 9.34 -17.00 -25.18
CA PHE A 57 7.91 -16.73 -25.36
C PHE A 57 7.19 -16.57 -24.02
N TRP A 58 7.48 -17.44 -23.03
CA TRP A 58 6.94 -17.30 -21.68
C TRP A 58 7.40 -16.01 -21.00
N ILE A 59 8.67 -15.65 -21.08
CA ILE A 59 9.23 -14.45 -20.46
C ILE A 59 8.64 -13.19 -21.07
N ILE A 60 8.52 -13.12 -22.41
CA ILE A 60 7.92 -11.96 -23.11
C ILE A 60 6.41 -11.90 -22.86
N SER A 61 5.72 -13.05 -22.80
CA SER A 61 4.28 -13.14 -22.51
C SER A 61 3.93 -12.82 -21.06
N THR A 62 4.89 -12.88 -20.13
CA THR A 62 4.67 -12.58 -18.70
C THR A 62 5.27 -11.26 -18.24
N ILE A 63 5.80 -10.42 -19.16
CA ILE A 63 6.27 -9.08 -18.79
C ILE A 63 5.09 -8.30 -18.22
N PRO A 64 5.09 -7.96 -16.92
CA PRO A 64 4.00 -7.22 -16.31
C PRO A 64 4.01 -5.80 -16.87
N VAL A 65 2.94 -5.41 -17.54
CA VAL A 65 2.73 -4.00 -17.91
C VAL A 65 2.07 -3.31 -16.73
N PHE A 66 2.69 -2.23 -16.26
CA PHE A 66 2.18 -1.43 -15.16
C PHE A 66 1.47 -0.18 -15.70
N VAL A 67 0.16 -0.06 -15.47
CA VAL A 67 -0.58 1.17 -15.75
C VAL A 67 -0.74 1.94 -14.45
N SER A 68 -0.22 3.16 -14.41
CA SER A 68 -0.38 4.07 -13.27
C SER A 68 -1.51 5.05 -13.55
N PHE A 69 -2.44 5.20 -12.60
CA PHE A 69 -3.40 6.29 -12.64
C PHE A 69 -2.74 7.59 -12.14
N SER A 70 -2.80 8.63 -12.99
CA SER A 70 -2.40 10.01 -12.68
C SER A 70 -3.26 10.60 -11.56
N PRO A 71 -2.77 11.59 -10.80
CA PRO A 71 -3.57 12.26 -9.79
C PRO A 71 -4.85 12.81 -10.42
N LEU A 72 -5.99 12.39 -9.86
CA LEU A 72 -7.27 13.03 -10.09
C LEU A 72 -7.13 14.51 -9.73
N VAL A 73 -7.74 15.40 -10.51
CA VAL A 73 -7.84 16.82 -10.17
C VAL A 73 -8.39 16.94 -8.75
N PHE A 74 -7.87 17.86 -7.94
CA PHE A 74 -8.29 18.05 -6.54
C PHE A 74 -9.82 18.04 -6.35
N LEU A 75 -10.55 18.67 -7.26
CA LEU A 75 -12.01 18.70 -7.26
C LEU A 75 -12.65 17.30 -7.37
N SER A 76 -12.07 16.42 -8.19
CA SER A 76 -12.51 15.02 -8.29
C SER A 76 -12.24 14.24 -7.00
N LEU A 77 -11.16 14.56 -6.28
CA LEU A 77 -10.90 14.00 -4.95
C LEU A 77 -11.91 14.51 -3.91
N LEU A 78 -12.21 15.80 -3.89
CA LEU A 78 -13.26 16.37 -3.02
C LEU A 78 -14.61 15.69 -3.28
N ARG A 79 -15.00 15.57 -4.55
CA ARG A 79 -16.25 14.88 -4.90
C ARG A 79 -16.23 13.41 -4.48
N GLY A 80 -15.11 12.72 -4.68
CA GLY A 80 -14.93 11.35 -4.21
C GLY A 80 -15.01 11.22 -2.69
N ALA A 81 -14.46 12.17 -1.94
CA ALA A 81 -14.50 12.19 -0.48
C ALA A 81 -15.95 12.36 0.05
N GLU A 82 -16.75 13.19 -0.61
CA GLU A 82 -18.17 13.37 -0.27
C GLU A 82 -18.98 12.08 -0.54
N LEU A 83 -18.77 11.47 -1.72
CA LEU A 83 -19.44 10.23 -2.12
C LEU A 83 -19.09 9.06 -1.20
N THR A 84 -17.83 8.97 -0.79
CA THR A 84 -17.36 7.97 0.18
C THR A 84 -17.79 8.26 1.61
N GLY A 85 -18.33 9.46 1.88
CA GLY A 85 -18.74 9.88 3.22
C GLY A 85 -17.58 10.01 4.20
N MET A 86 -16.40 10.40 3.70
CA MET A 86 -15.19 10.58 4.49
C MET A 86 -15.43 11.60 5.62
N ARG A 87 -14.81 11.39 6.78
CA ARG A 87 -14.87 12.36 7.88
C ARG A 87 -13.60 13.21 7.89
N LYS A 88 -13.76 14.51 8.10
CA LYS A 88 -12.67 15.50 8.12
C LYS A 88 -12.73 16.34 9.38
N VAL A 89 -11.57 16.81 9.82
CA VAL A 89 -11.43 17.66 11.00
C VAL A 89 -12.01 19.04 10.69
N VAL A 90 -12.83 19.53 11.61
CA VAL A 90 -13.46 20.85 11.53
C VAL A 90 -12.61 21.85 12.30
N LYS A 91 -12.48 23.07 11.77
CA LYS A 91 -11.74 24.14 12.44
C LYS A 91 -12.29 24.38 13.85
N PRO A 92 -11.44 24.74 14.83
CA PRO A 92 -11.88 24.91 16.22
C PRO A 92 -12.97 25.98 16.38
N GLN A 93 -12.94 27.01 15.53
CA GLN A 93 -13.93 28.09 15.50
C GLN A 93 -15.36 27.65 15.17
N TYR A 94 -15.53 26.48 14.54
CA TYR A 94 -16.84 25.89 14.21
C TYR A 94 -17.21 24.72 15.15
N GLY A 95 -16.59 24.63 16.33
CA GLY A 95 -16.86 23.59 17.33
C GLY A 95 -15.87 22.43 17.33
N GLY A 96 -14.94 22.39 16.38
CA GLY A 96 -13.90 21.36 16.30
C GLY A 96 -14.42 19.94 16.03
N GLY A 97 -13.60 18.94 16.33
CA GLY A 97 -13.95 17.53 16.14
C GLY A 97 -13.91 17.11 14.67
N THR A 98 -14.67 16.06 14.32
CA THR A 98 -14.74 15.52 12.96
C THR A 98 -16.16 15.52 12.44
N HIS A 99 -16.36 15.96 11.18
CA HIS A 99 -17.65 15.97 10.52
C HIS A 99 -17.59 15.23 9.18
N ARG A 100 -18.73 14.74 8.68
CA ARG A 100 -18.81 14.14 7.34
C ARG A 100 -18.54 15.21 6.30
N PHE A 101 -17.57 14.96 5.44
CA PHE A 101 -17.16 15.88 4.40
C PHE A 101 -18.32 16.19 3.44
N SER A 102 -18.50 17.47 3.16
CA SER A 102 -19.51 18.02 2.25
C SER A 102 -18.85 19.09 1.42
N CYS A 103 -19.02 19.03 0.09
CA CYS A 103 -18.48 20.05 -0.80
C CYS A 103 -19.20 21.41 -0.65
N ALA A 104 -20.42 21.42 -0.10
CA ALA A 104 -21.21 22.64 0.08
C ALA A 104 -20.74 23.50 1.27
N GLU A 105 -20.11 22.89 2.26
CA GLU A 105 -19.68 23.52 3.51
C GLU A 105 -18.16 23.36 3.70
N ASP A 106 -17.41 23.61 2.63
CA ASP A 106 -15.98 23.31 2.54
C ASP A 106 -15.12 24.18 3.50
N ASN A 107 -15.53 25.43 3.72
CA ASN A 107 -14.84 26.40 4.58
C ASN A 107 -14.70 26.00 6.06
N ILE A 108 -15.48 25.02 6.53
CA ILE A 108 -15.45 24.58 7.93
C ILE A 108 -14.27 23.65 8.22
N TYR A 109 -13.69 23.00 7.19
CA TYR A 109 -12.65 21.99 7.38
C TYR A 109 -11.26 22.59 7.47
N GLU A 110 -10.40 21.97 8.27
CA GLU A 110 -8.99 22.37 8.38
C GLU A 110 -8.20 22.04 7.10
N ASN A 111 -7.24 22.90 6.76
CA ASN A 111 -6.28 22.70 5.66
C ASN A 111 -6.88 22.47 4.26
N ILE A 112 -8.16 22.83 4.04
CA ILE A 112 -8.83 22.58 2.76
C ILE A 112 -8.20 23.31 1.55
N GLU A 113 -7.53 24.43 1.80
CA GLU A 113 -6.79 25.19 0.79
C GLU A 113 -5.54 24.45 0.30
N SER A 114 -4.97 23.56 1.13
CA SER A 114 -3.79 22.78 0.79
C SER A 114 -4.21 21.45 0.22
N GLU A 115 -4.16 21.33 -1.12
CA GLU A 115 -4.41 20.04 -1.77
C GLU A 115 -3.53 18.94 -1.20
N LEU A 116 -2.27 19.24 -0.86
CA LEU A 116 -1.29 18.25 -0.36
C LEU A 116 -1.62 17.78 1.05
N CYS A 117 -2.03 18.68 1.95
CA CYS A 117 -2.25 18.38 3.36
C CYS A 117 -3.69 17.94 3.66
N PHE A 118 -4.66 18.30 2.81
CA PHE A 118 -6.06 18.01 3.06
C PHE A 118 -6.38 16.51 2.99
N PHE A 119 -5.77 15.81 2.03
CA PHE A 119 -5.95 14.36 1.86
C PHE A 119 -4.66 13.60 2.13
N THR A 120 -4.72 12.63 3.04
CA THR A 120 -3.63 11.67 3.26
C THR A 120 -3.49 10.75 2.05
N SER A 121 -2.31 10.16 1.86
CA SER A 121 -2.06 9.23 0.75
C SER A 121 -3.02 8.03 0.78
N GLN A 122 -3.40 7.58 1.98
CA GLN A 122 -4.41 6.54 2.16
C GLN A 122 -5.80 6.97 1.70
N GLU A 123 -6.25 8.16 2.10
CA GLU A 123 -7.58 8.66 1.72
C GLU A 123 -7.72 8.80 0.21
N ARG A 124 -6.66 9.27 -0.46
CA ARG A 124 -6.63 9.34 -1.93
C ARG A 124 -6.75 7.96 -2.56
N GLN A 125 -5.99 6.98 -2.06
CA GLN A 125 -6.06 5.60 -2.54
C GLN A 125 -7.45 4.99 -2.31
N SER A 126 -8.09 5.29 -1.18
CA SER A 126 -9.46 4.87 -0.86
C SER A 126 -10.47 5.46 -1.86
N ILE A 127 -10.35 6.75 -2.16
CA ILE A 127 -11.18 7.43 -3.16
C ILE A 127 -10.97 6.79 -4.53
N ILE A 128 -9.73 6.65 -5.00
CA ILE A 128 -9.43 6.04 -6.31
C ILE A 128 -9.96 4.60 -6.37
N LYS A 129 -9.78 3.81 -5.31
CA LYS A 129 -10.34 2.46 -5.23
C LYS A 129 -11.86 2.48 -5.35
N TYR A 130 -12.54 3.39 -4.66
CA TYR A 130 -13.98 3.56 -4.77
C TYR A 130 -14.41 3.88 -6.22
N TRP A 131 -13.70 4.75 -6.92
CA TRP A 131 -13.98 5.05 -8.32
C TRP A 131 -13.80 3.82 -9.22
N LEU A 132 -12.73 3.04 -9.01
CA LEU A 132 -12.46 1.82 -9.77
C LEU A 132 -13.50 0.74 -9.50
N ASP A 133 -13.91 0.56 -8.25
CA ASP A 133 -14.94 -0.41 -7.85
C ASP A 133 -16.33 -0.02 -8.39
N ASN A 134 -16.60 1.28 -8.54
CA ASN A 134 -17.86 1.81 -9.08
C ASN A 134 -17.81 2.11 -10.57
N LEU A 135 -16.73 1.77 -11.26
CA LEU A 135 -16.65 1.89 -12.70
C LEU A 135 -17.61 0.85 -13.34
N ARG A 136 -18.56 1.34 -14.13
CA ARG A 136 -19.60 0.53 -14.77
C ARG A 136 -19.54 0.74 -16.27
N ALA A 137 -19.72 -0.35 -17.02
CA ALA A 137 -19.73 -0.31 -18.46
C ALA A 137 -20.97 0.44 -18.97
N LYS A 138 -20.76 1.35 -19.93
CA LYS A 138 -21.84 2.04 -20.64
C LYS A 138 -22.34 1.18 -21.81
N GLN A 139 -23.52 1.51 -22.31
CA GLN A 139 -24.13 0.80 -23.43
C GLN A 139 -23.23 0.85 -24.67
N GLY A 140 -22.89 -0.31 -25.21
CA GLY A 140 -22.05 -0.45 -26.41
C GLY A 140 -20.54 -0.31 -26.17
N GLU A 141 -20.06 -0.29 -24.92
CA GLU A 141 -18.63 -0.37 -24.65
C GLU A 141 -18.08 -1.76 -24.98
N VAL A 142 -17.04 -1.77 -25.82
CA VAL A 142 -16.35 -2.98 -26.23
C VAL A 142 -14.87 -2.80 -25.89
N LEU A 143 -14.30 -3.73 -25.13
CA LEU A 143 -12.86 -3.80 -24.94
C LEU A 143 -12.33 -4.98 -25.75
N HIS A 144 -11.66 -4.67 -26.87
CA HIS A 144 -11.24 -5.66 -27.85
C HIS A 144 -12.41 -6.53 -28.33
N ASN A 145 -12.51 -7.78 -27.85
CA ASN A 145 -13.52 -8.77 -28.22
C ASN A 145 -14.58 -8.98 -27.14
N PHE A 146 -14.55 -8.16 -26.08
CA PHE A 146 -15.45 -8.31 -24.95
C PHE A 146 -16.54 -7.24 -25.00
N HIS A 147 -17.77 -7.70 -25.22
CA HIS A 147 -18.96 -6.90 -25.04
C HIS A 147 -19.34 -6.90 -23.57
N PHE A 148 -19.37 -5.71 -22.96
CA PHE A 148 -19.88 -5.58 -21.61
C PHE A 148 -21.40 -5.42 -21.63
N LEU A 149 -22.06 -5.98 -20.63
CA LEU A 149 -23.46 -5.66 -20.37
C LEU A 149 -23.55 -4.27 -19.75
N GLU A 150 -24.62 -3.56 -20.05
CA GLU A 150 -24.87 -2.24 -19.46
C GLU A 150 -24.94 -2.34 -17.93
N GLY A 151 -24.17 -1.51 -17.24
CA GLY A 151 -24.13 -1.52 -15.78
C GLY A 151 -23.27 -2.64 -15.17
N GLN A 152 -22.50 -3.39 -15.95
CA GLN A 152 -21.57 -4.40 -15.43
C GLN A 152 -20.31 -3.74 -14.82
N PRO A 153 -19.80 -4.20 -13.67
CA PRO A 153 -18.56 -3.68 -13.08
C PRO A 153 -17.33 -4.07 -13.92
N ILE A 154 -16.59 -3.08 -14.42
CA ILE A 154 -15.50 -3.31 -15.39
C ILE A 154 -14.30 -4.02 -14.75
N ILE A 155 -13.79 -3.49 -13.63
CA ILE A 155 -12.54 -3.98 -13.03
C ILE A 155 -12.64 -5.44 -12.55
N PRO A 156 -13.69 -5.86 -11.79
CA PRO A 156 -13.85 -7.26 -11.42
C PRO A 156 -13.98 -8.19 -12.63
N GLU A 157 -14.66 -7.76 -13.68
CA GLU A 157 -14.82 -8.55 -14.90
C GLU A 157 -13.49 -8.75 -15.63
N LEU A 158 -12.68 -7.70 -15.73
CA LEU A 158 -11.34 -7.77 -16.31
C LEU A 158 -10.37 -8.62 -15.48
N MET A 159 -10.53 -8.63 -14.15
CA MET A 159 -9.78 -9.52 -13.27
C MET A 159 -10.20 -10.99 -13.45
N ALA A 160 -11.50 -11.27 -13.49
CA ALA A 160 -12.02 -12.62 -13.70
C ALA A 160 -11.60 -13.20 -15.05
N ARG A 161 -11.48 -12.35 -16.08
CA ARG A 161 -11.03 -12.73 -17.43
C ARG A 161 -9.50 -12.80 -17.57
N GLY A 162 -8.73 -12.48 -16.54
CA GLY A 162 -7.27 -12.54 -16.56
C GLY A 162 -6.59 -11.44 -17.39
N VAL A 163 -7.32 -10.37 -17.74
CA VAL A 163 -6.75 -9.20 -18.42
C VAL A 163 -5.98 -8.34 -17.42
N ILE A 164 -6.55 -8.15 -16.22
CA ILE A 164 -5.90 -7.51 -15.08
C ILE A 164 -5.56 -8.59 -14.05
N TYR A 165 -4.30 -8.69 -13.65
CA TYR A 165 -3.90 -9.67 -12.63
C TYR A 165 -4.08 -9.14 -11.21
N GLN A 166 -3.69 -7.88 -10.98
CA GLN A 166 -3.67 -7.29 -9.65
C GLN A 166 -3.74 -5.77 -9.73
N LEU A 167 -4.44 -5.19 -8.76
CA LEU A 167 -4.35 -3.78 -8.40
C LEU A 167 -3.62 -3.64 -7.08
N PHE A 168 -2.64 -2.75 -7.04
CA PHE A 168 -1.95 -2.41 -5.80
C PHE A 168 -1.77 -0.91 -5.66
N PRO A 169 -1.98 -0.35 -4.44
CA PRO A 169 -1.65 1.03 -4.16
C PRO A 169 -0.14 1.23 -4.25
N LEU A 170 0.31 2.33 -4.86
CA LEU A 170 1.72 2.73 -4.82
C LEU A 170 2.00 3.53 -3.55
N HIS A 171 3.06 3.12 -2.86
CA HIS A 171 3.55 3.75 -1.65
C HIS A 171 4.25 5.08 -1.95
N GLU A 172 3.97 6.08 -1.13
CA GLU A 172 4.75 7.32 -1.13
C GLU A 172 6.05 7.10 -0.35
N GLN A 173 7.17 7.02 -1.08
CA GLN A 173 8.49 6.68 -0.51
C GLN A 173 8.97 7.70 0.53
N ARG A 174 8.59 8.97 0.39
CA ARG A 174 9.00 10.04 1.31
C ARG A 174 8.45 9.78 2.72
N ILE A 175 7.14 9.57 2.83
CA ILE A 175 6.47 9.32 4.11
C ILE A 175 6.97 8.00 4.71
N LEU A 176 7.14 6.96 3.88
CA LEU A 176 7.68 5.69 4.33
C LEU A 176 9.09 5.83 4.93
N SER A 177 9.96 6.62 4.30
CA SER A 177 11.32 6.87 4.79
C SER A 177 11.33 7.63 6.12
N GLN A 178 10.41 8.58 6.30
CA GLN A 178 10.26 9.31 7.57
C GLN A 178 9.78 8.38 8.67
N LEU A 179 8.76 7.56 8.38
CA LEU A 179 8.22 6.59 9.32
C LEU A 179 9.25 5.51 9.70
N MET A 180 10.09 5.09 8.75
CA MET A 180 11.16 4.14 9.03
C MET A 180 12.16 4.70 10.05
N THR A 181 12.52 5.98 9.94
CA THR A 181 13.42 6.64 10.88
C THR A 181 12.76 6.88 12.25
N SER A 182 11.53 7.39 12.29
CA SER A 182 10.86 7.76 13.54
C SER A 182 10.26 6.59 14.31
N TRP A 183 9.91 5.49 13.64
CA TRP A 183 9.29 4.33 14.28
C TRP A 183 10.22 3.10 14.36
N VAL A 184 10.83 2.69 13.24
CA VAL A 184 11.61 1.44 13.20
C VAL A 184 12.98 1.61 13.86
N GLN A 185 13.61 2.77 13.68
CA GLN A 185 14.94 3.03 14.26
C GLN A 185 14.87 3.56 15.69
N ALA A 186 13.75 4.17 16.10
CA ALA A 186 13.56 4.71 17.45
C ALA A 186 12.94 3.67 18.41
N VAL A 187 13.72 2.65 18.78
CA VAL A 187 13.25 1.53 19.62
C VAL A 187 12.84 1.94 21.04
N CYS A 188 13.33 3.09 21.53
CA CYS A 188 13.09 3.57 22.90
C CYS A 188 12.09 4.74 22.97
N GLU A 189 11.54 5.19 21.84
CA GLU A 189 10.55 6.27 21.82
C GLU A 189 9.12 5.71 21.80
N ARG A 190 8.15 6.56 22.16
CA ARG A 190 6.74 6.18 22.04
C ARG A 190 6.39 6.00 20.57
N GLN A 191 5.73 4.89 20.26
CA GLN A 191 5.32 4.58 18.90
C GLN A 191 4.40 5.68 18.33
N PRO A 192 4.69 6.25 17.15
CA PRO A 192 3.83 7.26 16.51
C PRO A 192 2.62 6.59 15.86
N LEU A 193 1.65 6.20 16.68
CA LEU A 193 0.47 5.43 16.24
C LEU A 193 -0.41 6.21 15.26
N ASP A 194 -0.52 7.53 15.42
CA ASP A 194 -1.33 8.39 14.55
C ASP A 194 -0.75 8.39 13.12
N ASP A 195 0.57 8.57 12.97
CA ASP A 195 1.25 8.54 11.66
C ASP A 195 1.14 7.17 10.97
N ILE A 196 1.22 6.08 11.75
CA ILE A 196 1.03 4.70 11.24
C ILE A 196 -0.41 4.52 10.78
N CYS A 197 -1.37 5.02 11.55
CA CYS A 197 -2.80 4.96 11.23
C CYS A 197 -3.12 5.75 9.96
N ASP A 198 -2.58 6.95 9.79
CA ASP A 198 -2.83 7.80 8.62
C ASP A 198 -2.20 7.24 7.33
N TYR A 199 -1.08 6.52 7.44
CA TYR A 199 -0.39 5.93 6.29
C TYR A 199 -0.92 4.54 5.91
N PHE A 200 -1.02 3.63 6.88
CA PHE A 200 -1.42 2.24 6.64
C PHE A 200 -2.90 1.97 6.89
N GLY A 201 -3.56 2.82 7.68
CA GLY A 201 -4.95 2.69 8.08
C GLY A 201 -5.18 2.24 9.50
N VAL A 202 -6.40 2.52 9.95
CA VAL A 202 -6.91 2.17 11.28
C VAL A 202 -6.70 0.70 11.62
N LYS A 203 -6.88 -0.22 10.67
CA LYS A 203 -6.70 -1.66 10.93
C LYS A 203 -5.26 -2.02 11.31
N ILE A 204 -4.29 -1.49 10.58
CA ILE A 204 -2.86 -1.75 10.82
C ILE A 204 -2.39 -0.95 12.03
N GLY A 205 -2.81 0.32 12.17
CA GLY A 205 -2.54 1.13 13.35
C GLY A 205 -3.05 0.48 14.65
N MET A 206 -4.27 -0.05 14.63
CA MET A 206 -4.86 -0.77 15.77
C MET A 206 -4.08 -2.04 16.13
N TYR A 207 -3.63 -2.80 15.12
CA TYR A 207 -2.77 -3.98 15.34
C TYR A 207 -1.48 -3.59 16.09
N PHE A 208 -0.81 -2.52 15.64
CA PHE A 208 0.40 -2.05 16.30
C PHE A 208 0.15 -1.46 17.69
N ALA A 209 -0.95 -0.73 17.88
CA ALA A 209 -1.36 -0.24 19.19
C ALA A 209 -1.58 -1.40 20.19
N TRP A 210 -2.27 -2.46 19.74
CA TRP A 210 -2.46 -3.66 20.53
C TRP A 210 -1.13 -4.36 20.86
N LEU A 211 -0.24 -4.47 19.87
CA LEU A 211 1.08 -5.08 20.07
C LEU A 211 1.90 -4.31 21.11
N GLY A 212 1.93 -2.97 21.04
CA GLY A 212 2.62 -2.13 22.03
C GLY A 212 2.02 -2.23 23.43
N PHE A 213 0.69 -2.33 23.54
CA PHE A 213 0.03 -2.61 24.82
C PHE A 213 0.41 -3.99 25.38
N TYR A 214 0.44 -5.02 24.53
CA TYR A 214 0.79 -6.38 24.92
C TYR A 214 2.24 -6.50 25.42
N THR A 215 3.20 -5.92 24.71
CA THR A 215 4.62 -5.93 25.11
C THR A 215 4.83 -5.18 26.43
N ASN A 216 4.17 -4.03 26.62
CA ASN A 216 4.21 -3.32 27.89
C ASN A 216 3.56 -4.14 29.02
N SER A 217 2.44 -4.82 28.77
CA SER A 217 1.81 -5.69 29.77
C SER A 217 2.68 -6.88 30.16
N MET A 218 3.49 -7.43 29.25
CA MET A 218 4.40 -8.54 29.51
C MET A 218 5.67 -8.11 30.27
N LEU A 219 6.02 -6.82 30.22
CA LEU A 219 7.15 -6.29 30.98
C LEU A 219 6.92 -6.41 32.50
N TYR A 220 5.70 -6.18 32.98
CA TYR A 220 5.36 -6.31 34.42
C TYR A 220 5.63 -7.72 34.99
N PRO A 221 5.05 -8.82 34.45
CA PRO A 221 5.33 -10.16 34.95
C PRO A 221 6.78 -10.59 34.72
N ALA A 222 7.44 -10.11 33.66
CA ALA A 222 8.87 -10.38 33.44
C ALA A 222 9.73 -9.77 34.56
N VAL A 223 9.47 -8.52 34.96
CA VAL A 223 10.19 -7.86 36.06
C VAL A 223 9.90 -8.55 37.39
N ILE A 224 8.64 -8.88 37.69
CA ILE A 224 8.28 -9.58 38.93
C ILE A 224 8.93 -10.96 38.98
N GLY A 225 8.85 -11.73 37.91
CA GLY A 225 9.47 -13.06 37.82
C GLY A 225 10.98 -13.00 37.95
N PHE A 226 11.63 -12.00 37.34
CA PHE A 226 13.07 -11.78 37.48
C PHE A 226 13.49 -11.42 38.91
N LEU A 227 12.72 -10.57 39.60
CA LEU A 227 12.97 -10.23 41.00
C LEU A 227 12.81 -11.44 41.92
N LEU A 228 11.76 -12.25 41.72
CA LEU A 228 11.56 -13.48 42.47
C LEU A 228 12.69 -14.49 42.25
N TRP A 229 13.18 -14.61 41.02
CA TRP A 229 14.31 -15.50 40.69
C TRP A 229 15.60 -15.10 41.42
N ILE A 230 15.94 -13.81 41.46
CA ILE A 230 17.11 -13.31 42.20
C ILE A 230 16.97 -13.58 43.71
N LEU A 231 15.79 -13.33 44.28
CA LEU A 231 15.55 -13.55 45.70
C LEU A 231 15.63 -15.03 46.08
N ALA A 232 15.09 -15.92 45.24
CA ALA A 232 15.14 -17.36 45.46
C ALA A 232 16.58 -17.91 45.41
N GLU A 233 17.42 -17.41 44.51
CA GLU A 233 18.84 -17.80 44.44
C GLU A 233 19.63 -17.31 45.65
N ALA A 234 19.32 -16.11 46.15
CA ALA A 234 19.96 -15.56 47.35
C ALA A 234 19.58 -16.31 48.64
N ASP A 235 18.45 -17.02 48.64
CA ASP A 235 17.91 -17.74 49.79
C ASP A 235 18.21 -19.25 49.75
N GLN A 236 19.13 -19.72 48.89
CA GLN A 236 19.55 -21.13 48.91
C GLN A 236 20.28 -21.44 50.24
N PRO A 237 19.68 -22.25 51.14
CA PRO A 237 20.42 -22.75 52.30
C PRO A 237 21.48 -23.73 51.80
N GLU A 238 22.70 -23.70 52.38
CA GLU A 238 23.71 -24.74 52.19
C GLU A 238 23.08 -26.10 52.60
N GLU A 239 22.56 -26.83 51.63
CA GLU A 239 21.99 -28.16 51.85
C GLU A 239 23.16 -29.15 51.94
N ASP A 240 23.78 -29.22 53.13
CA ASP A 240 24.74 -30.25 53.51
C ASP A 240 24.06 -31.63 53.43
N TRP A 241 24.10 -32.26 52.26
CA TRP A 241 23.64 -33.63 52.07
C TRP A 241 24.51 -34.60 52.92
N PRO A 242 24.01 -35.33 53.92
CA PRO A 242 24.86 -36.20 54.73
C PRO A 242 25.52 -37.29 53.85
N PRO A 243 26.84 -37.56 54.00
CA PRO A 243 27.52 -38.54 53.16
C PRO A 243 26.96 -39.95 53.41
N SER A 244 26.72 -40.66 52.31
CA SER A 244 26.20 -42.04 52.24
C SER A 244 27.17 -43.08 52.75
#